data_AF-A0A2N1PXD2-F1
#
_entry.id   AF-A0A2N1PXD2-F1
#
_cell.length_a   1.000
_cell.length_b   1.000
_cell.length_c   1.000
_cell.angle_alpha   90.00
_cell.angle_beta   90.00
_cell.angle_gamma   90.00
#
_symmetry.space_group_name_H-M   'P 1'
#
loop_
_entity.id
_entity.type
_entity.pdbx_description
1 polymer ?
#
loop_
_entity_poly.entity_id
_entity_poly.type
_entity_poly.pdbx_seq_one_letter_code
_entity_poly.pdbx_strand_id
1 'polypeptide(L)'
;GNFDLVFKASDLRKDEPKKQKETVRRKPIKEESNQVTKKASFELDLRGFRYEEVKDAMDQAIDSALLTGLSSMRIIHGFGSGAVRKAVYAYIKSSPYIKTSRFGGEGEGLNGVTIITLK
;
A
#
# COMPACT_ATOMS: atom_id res chain seq x y z
N GLY A 1 -7.77 -17.98 -31.20
CA GLY A 1 -6.76 -18.97 -31.63
C GLY A 1 -6.87 -20.15 -30.72
N ASN A 2 -7.11 -21.35 -31.26
CA ASN A 2 -7.11 -22.57 -30.47
C ASN A 2 -5.67 -22.98 -30.19
N PHE A 3 -5.35 -23.21 -28.91
CA PHE A 3 -4.12 -23.84 -28.48
C PHE A 3 -4.43 -25.29 -28.16
N ASP A 4 -3.96 -26.22 -28.98
CA ASP A 4 -3.95 -27.63 -28.65
C ASP A 4 -2.64 -27.97 -27.94
N LEU A 5 -2.77 -28.42 -26.69
CA LEU A 5 -1.65 -28.83 -25.85
C LEU A 5 -1.59 -30.36 -25.86
N VAL A 6 -0.65 -30.93 -26.61
CA VAL A 6 -0.44 -32.37 -26.67
C VAL A 6 0.53 -32.78 -25.56
N PHE A 7 0.04 -33.48 -24.53
CA PHE A 7 0.86 -34.05 -23.47
C PHE A 7 0.83 -35.58 -23.52
N LYS A 8 1.91 -36.24 -23.09
CA LYS A 8 1.95 -37.71 -22.97
C LYS A 8 1.51 -38.10 -21.56
N ALA A 9 0.79 -39.20 -21.43
CA ALA A 9 0.30 -39.68 -20.12
C ALA A 9 1.44 -39.96 -19.11
N SER A 10 2.66 -40.21 -19.59
CA SER A 10 3.88 -40.38 -18.78
C SER A 10 4.33 -39.11 -18.05
N ASP A 11 3.88 -37.94 -18.49
CA ASP A 11 4.31 -36.65 -17.96
C ASP A 11 3.48 -36.23 -16.75
N LEU A 12 2.39 -36.95 -16.47
CA LEU A 12 1.52 -36.70 -15.33
C LEU A 12 2.04 -37.44 -14.09
N ARG A 13 2.52 -36.70 -13.10
CA ARG A 13 2.87 -37.23 -11.77
C ARG A 13 1.88 -36.73 -10.74
N LYS A 14 1.41 -37.64 -9.89
CA LYS A 14 0.60 -37.29 -8.71
C LYS A 14 1.55 -36.80 -7.63
N ASP A 15 1.55 -35.49 -7.37
CA ASP A 15 2.34 -34.90 -6.30
C ASP A 15 1.63 -35.19 -4.95
N GLU A 16 2.31 -35.91 -4.05
CA GLU A 16 1.81 -36.11 -2.69
C GLU A 16 2.33 -35.00 -1.79
N PRO A 17 1.46 -34.35 -0.98
CA PRO A 17 1.89 -33.26 -0.12
C PRO A 17 2.83 -33.78 0.97
N LYS A 18 4.14 -33.58 0.80
CA LYS A 18 5.14 -33.89 1.83
C LYS A 18 4.95 -32.96 3.03
N LYS A 19 4.36 -33.47 4.12
CA LYS A 19 4.45 -32.88 5.47
C LYS A 19 5.92 -32.85 5.92
N GLN A 20 6.62 -31.75 5.71
CA GLN A 20 7.96 -31.56 6.26
C GLN A 20 7.83 -31.13 7.73
N LYS A 21 8.35 -31.97 8.64
CA LYS A 21 8.54 -31.63 10.05
C LYS A 21 9.71 -30.65 10.16
N GLU A 22 9.44 -29.45 10.61
CA GLU A 22 10.40 -28.36 10.73
C GLU A 22 11.26 -28.53 11.99
N THR A 23 12.47 -29.09 11.85
CA THR A 23 13.52 -29.00 12.88
C THR A 23 14.58 -28.00 12.41
N VAL A 24 14.27 -26.71 12.52
CA VAL A 24 15.23 -25.64 12.24
C VAL A 24 16.13 -25.47 13.46
N ARG A 25 17.36 -25.98 13.37
CA ARG A 25 18.48 -25.55 14.22
C ARG A 25 18.74 -24.06 13.95
N ARG A 26 18.21 -23.20 14.82
CA ARG A 26 18.42 -21.74 14.76
C ARG A 26 19.88 -21.43 15.10
N LYS A 27 20.67 -21.02 14.10
CA LYS A 27 21.85 -20.19 14.36
C LYS A 27 21.35 -18.84 14.88
N PRO A 28 21.99 -18.21 15.88
CA PRO A 28 21.55 -16.90 16.35
C PRO A 28 21.73 -15.88 15.21
N ILE A 29 20.62 -15.48 14.63
CA ILE A 29 20.54 -14.35 13.71
C ILE A 29 20.85 -13.14 14.59
N LYS A 30 21.89 -12.38 14.26
CA LYS A 30 22.10 -11.06 14.85
C LYS A 30 20.85 -10.25 14.53
N GLU A 31 20.03 -10.02 15.55
CA GLU A 31 18.93 -9.08 15.51
C GLU A 31 19.52 -7.68 15.36
N GLU A 32 19.85 -7.30 14.13
CA GLU A 32 19.84 -5.89 13.78
C GLU A 32 18.40 -5.46 13.93
N SER A 33 18.13 -4.89 15.11
CA SER A 33 16.93 -4.18 15.48
C SER A 33 16.68 -3.05 14.47
N ASN A 34 16.15 -3.40 13.31
CA ASN A 34 15.49 -2.45 12.45
C ASN A 34 14.17 -2.17 13.13
N GLN A 35 14.21 -1.26 14.12
CA GLN A 35 13.03 -0.66 14.69
C GLN A 35 12.35 0.08 13.55
N VAL A 36 11.50 -0.63 12.79
CA VAL A 36 10.41 0.00 12.07
C VAL A 36 9.56 0.58 13.17
N THR A 37 9.91 1.80 13.57
CA THR A 37 9.08 2.64 14.41
C THR A 37 7.74 2.71 13.66
N LYS A 38 6.79 1.84 14.04
CA LYS A 38 5.39 2.00 13.69
C LYS A 38 4.94 3.27 14.40
N LYS A 39 5.37 4.43 13.91
CA LYS A 39 4.68 5.68 14.14
C LYS A 39 3.24 5.39 13.73
N ALA A 40 2.31 5.61 14.65
CA ALA A 40 0.89 5.53 14.35
C ALA A 40 0.64 6.34 13.08
N SER A 41 0.44 5.64 11.97
CA SER A 41 0.33 6.23 10.63
C SER A 41 -1.14 6.18 10.29
N PHE A 42 -1.77 7.34 10.15
CA PHE A 42 -3.12 7.40 9.62
C PHE A 42 -3.06 6.97 8.16
N GLU A 43 -3.90 6.01 7.79
CA GLU A 43 -3.99 5.51 6.43
C GLU A 43 -5.39 5.77 5.88
N LEU A 44 -5.44 6.37 4.69
CA LEU A 44 -6.65 6.56 3.92
C LEU A 44 -6.55 5.71 2.65
N ASP A 45 -7.41 4.70 2.52
CA ASP A 45 -7.53 3.91 1.29
C ASP A 45 -8.63 4.50 0.39
N LEU A 46 -8.24 4.89 -0.82
CA LEU A 46 -9.08 5.46 -1.87
C LEU A 46 -9.17 4.53 -3.09
N ARG A 47 -8.73 3.28 -2.99
CA ARG A 47 -8.88 2.31 -4.08
C ARG A 47 -10.36 2.06 -4.36
N GLY A 48 -10.73 2.17 -5.63
CA GLY A 48 -12.12 1.97 -6.06
C GLY A 48 -13.00 3.20 -5.96
N PHE A 49 -12.52 4.30 -5.37
CA PHE A 49 -13.24 5.57 -5.34
C PHE A 49 -13.33 6.19 -6.73
N ARG A 50 -14.39 6.96 -6.96
CA ARG A 50 -14.52 7.85 -8.12
C ARG A 50 -13.79 9.17 -7.85
N TYR A 51 -13.48 9.88 -8.93
CA TYR A 51 -12.74 11.15 -8.86
C TYR A 51 -13.38 12.17 -7.90
N GLU A 52 -14.70 12.30 -7.93
CA GLU A 52 -15.44 13.30 -7.16
C GLU A 52 -15.51 12.94 -5.66
N GLU A 53 -15.58 11.64 -5.33
CA GLU A 53 -15.66 11.14 -3.95
C GLU A 53 -14.36 11.33 -3.16
N VAL A 54 -13.23 11.43 -3.87
CA VAL A 54 -11.90 11.59 -3.26
C VAL A 54 -11.83 12.85 -2.41
N LYS A 55 -12.45 13.94 -2.86
CA LYS A 55 -12.38 15.22 -2.14
C LYS A 55 -12.99 15.10 -0.74
N ASP A 56 -14.22 14.59 -0.67
CA ASP A 56 -14.95 14.50 0.59
C ASP A 56 -14.29 13.50 1.55
N ALA A 57 -13.76 12.39 1.03
CA ALA A 57 -13.01 11.41 1.81
C ALA A 57 -11.69 11.98 2.37
N MET A 58 -10.99 12.79 1.57
CA MET A 58 -9.76 13.48 1.98
C MET A 58 -10.03 14.53 3.06
N ASP A 59 -11.09 15.33 2.91
CA ASP A 59 -11.49 16.35 3.89
C ASP A 59 -11.75 15.69 5.26
N GLN A 60 -12.60 14.65 5.30
CA GLN A 60 -12.92 13.92 6.54
C GLN A 60 -11.69 13.28 7.20
N ALA A 61 -10.80 12.72 6.38
CA ALA A 61 -9.57 12.10 6.85
C ALA A 61 -8.61 13.12 7.47
N ILE A 62 -8.42 14.27 6.81
CA ILE A 62 -7.54 15.34 7.31
C ILE A 62 -8.08 15.91 8.61
N ASP A 63 -9.39 16.17 8.70
CA ASP A 63 -10.01 16.66 9.93
C ASP A 63 -9.76 15.69 11.10
N SER A 64 -9.92 14.39 10.85
CA SER A 64 -9.65 13.34 11.84
C SER A 64 -8.18 13.29 12.26
N ALA A 65 -7.26 13.46 11.30
CA ALA A 65 -5.83 13.45 11.56
C ALA A 65 -5.37 14.70 12.34
N LEU A 66 -5.94 15.87 12.04
CA LEU A 66 -5.68 17.10 12.78
C LEU A 66 -6.21 17.01 14.21
N LEU A 67 -7.43 16.47 14.40
CA LEU A 67 -8.02 16.28 15.73
C LEU A 67 -7.21 15.32 16.61
N THR A 68 -6.59 14.30 16.00
CA THR A 68 -5.74 13.32 16.69
C THR A 68 -4.29 13.79 16.85
N GLY A 69 -3.92 14.97 16.32
CA GLY A 69 -2.58 15.52 16.42
C GLY A 69 -1.54 14.78 15.58
N LEU A 70 -1.97 14.10 14.51
CA LEU A 70 -1.08 13.37 13.62
C LEU A 70 -0.41 14.33 12.64
N SER A 71 0.92 14.23 12.54
CA SER A 71 1.73 15.09 11.66
C SER A 71 1.81 14.58 10.22
N SER A 72 1.49 13.31 9.97
CA SER A 72 1.55 12.72 8.65
C SER A 72 0.47 11.67 8.41
N MET A 73 0.11 11.52 7.15
CA MET A 73 -0.90 10.57 6.67
C MET A 73 -0.43 9.88 5.39
N ARG A 74 -0.78 8.60 5.26
CA ARG A 74 -0.57 7.77 4.08
C ARG A 74 -1.86 7.66 3.29
N ILE A 75 -1.82 8.02 2.01
CA ILE A 75 -2.97 7.98 1.11
C ILE A 75 -2.71 6.93 0.04
N ILE A 76 -3.55 5.90 0.01
CA ILE A 76 -3.46 4.82 -0.95
C ILE A 76 -4.49 5.06 -2.05
N HIS A 77 -4.05 5.54 -3.21
CA HIS A 77 -4.93 5.71 -4.38
C HIS A 77 -4.75 4.57 -5.42
N GLY A 78 -3.71 3.74 -5.27
CA GLY A 78 -3.38 2.67 -6.21
C GLY A 78 -2.75 3.17 -7.52
N PHE A 79 -2.49 2.23 -8.44
CA PHE A 79 -1.85 2.52 -9.74
C PHE A 79 -2.90 2.81 -10.83
N GLY A 80 -3.81 1.87 -11.08
CA GLY A 80 -5.04 2.04 -11.88
C GLY A 80 -4.93 2.89 -13.16
N SER A 81 -6.02 3.58 -13.49
CA SER A 81 -6.08 4.57 -14.58
C SER A 81 -5.46 5.93 -14.19
N GLY A 82 -5.03 6.08 -12.94
CA GLY A 82 -4.54 7.34 -12.39
C GLY A 82 -5.62 8.40 -12.14
N ALA A 83 -6.91 8.11 -12.32
CA ALA A 83 -7.99 9.07 -12.06
C ALA A 83 -8.02 9.51 -10.58
N VAL A 84 -8.05 8.54 -9.65
CA VAL A 84 -7.99 8.80 -8.20
C VAL A 84 -6.70 9.52 -7.83
N ARG A 85 -5.56 9.09 -8.38
CA ARG A 85 -4.28 9.76 -8.20
C ARG A 85 -4.37 11.24 -8.59
N LYS A 86 -4.93 11.56 -9.76
CA LYS A 86 -5.12 12.95 -10.21
C LYS A 86 -6.01 13.76 -9.27
N ALA A 87 -7.10 13.16 -8.76
CA ALA A 87 -7.96 13.80 -7.78
C ALA A 87 -7.20 14.13 -6.48
N VAL A 88 -6.44 13.16 -5.95
CA VAL A 88 -5.60 13.35 -4.76
C VAL A 88 -4.59 14.48 -4.98
N TYR A 89 -3.86 14.48 -6.11
CA TYR A 89 -2.90 15.56 -6.40
C TYR A 89 -3.56 16.93 -6.59
N ALA A 90 -4.75 16.99 -7.20
CA ALA A 90 -5.50 18.23 -7.33
C ALA A 90 -5.88 18.77 -5.95
N TYR A 91 -6.40 17.90 -5.08
CA TYR A 91 -6.74 18.22 -3.70
C TYR A 91 -5.53 18.74 -2.91
N ILE A 92 -4.40 18.04 -2.97
CA ILE A 92 -3.18 18.41 -2.25
C ILE A 92 -2.72 19.82 -2.65
N LYS A 93 -2.79 20.16 -3.95
CA LYS A 93 -2.41 21.49 -4.43
C LYS A 93 -3.33 22.61 -3.95
N SER A 94 -4.62 22.34 -3.76
CA SER A 94 -5.59 23.33 -3.30
C SER A 94 -5.69 23.45 -1.77
N SER A 95 -5.29 22.42 -1.03
CA SER A 95 -5.55 22.34 0.40
C SER A 95 -4.56 23.19 1.22
N PRO A 96 -5.04 24.08 2.11
CA PRO A 96 -4.17 24.87 2.98
C PRO A 96 -3.61 24.06 4.16
N TYR A 97 -4.16 22.87 4.44
CA TYR A 97 -3.78 22.05 5.60
C TYR A 97 -2.52 21.21 5.38
N ILE A 98 -2.10 21.07 4.12
CA ILE A 98 -0.97 20.23 3.75
C ILE A 98 0.29 21.08 3.67
N LYS A 99 1.35 20.61 4.32
CA LYS A 99 2.67 21.24 4.32
C LYS A 99 3.53 20.73 3.17
N THR A 100 3.60 19.41 3.00
CA THR A 100 4.39 18.76 1.95
C THR A 100 3.75 17.43 1.53
N SER A 101 4.09 16.97 0.33
CA SER A 101 3.67 15.67 -0.19
C SER A 101 4.82 14.97 -0.92
N ARG A 102 4.93 13.65 -0.78
CA ARG A 102 5.88 12.80 -1.53
C ARG A 102 5.23 11.49 -1.95
N PHE A 103 5.80 10.81 -2.93
CA PHE A 103 5.45 9.42 -3.21
C PHE A 103 5.91 8.49 -2.06
N GLY A 104 5.25 7.35 -1.95
CA GLY A 104 5.73 6.25 -1.11
C GLY A 104 7.10 5.76 -1.57
N GLY A 105 7.93 5.38 -0.61
CA GLY A 105 9.20 4.70 -0.86
C GLY A 105 9.05 3.19 -1.01
N GLU A 106 10.19 2.50 -1.02
CA GLU A 106 10.25 1.04 -0.97
C GLU A 106 9.63 0.53 0.33
N GLY A 107 8.74 -0.46 0.24
CA GLY A 107 7.95 -0.96 1.38
C GLY A 107 6.74 -0.09 1.78
N GLU A 108 6.56 1.09 1.20
CA GLU A 108 5.41 1.99 1.47
C GLU A 108 4.34 1.98 0.36
N GLY A 109 4.56 1.24 -0.73
CA GLY A 109 3.64 1.16 -1.87
C GLY A 109 4.02 2.02 -3.08
N LEU A 110 5.25 2.57 -3.09
CA LEU A 110 5.85 3.29 -4.21
C LEU A 110 4.91 4.38 -4.78
N ASN A 111 4.75 4.44 -6.10
CA ASN A 111 3.92 5.41 -6.79
C ASN A 111 2.41 5.18 -6.63
N GLY A 112 1.99 4.09 -6.00
CA GLY A 112 0.57 3.81 -5.71
C GLY A 112 0.10 4.46 -4.40
N VAL A 113 1.02 5.10 -3.69
CA VAL A 113 0.80 5.71 -2.39
C VAL A 113 1.41 7.11 -2.38
N THR A 114 0.70 8.05 -1.77
CA THR A 114 1.18 9.40 -1.51
C THR A 114 1.21 9.62 -0.01
N ILE A 115 2.33 10.13 0.50
CA ILE A 115 2.49 10.49 1.91
C ILE A 115 2.44 12.00 2.01
N ILE A 116 1.54 12.50 2.86
CA ILE A 116 1.38 13.93 3.13
C ILE A 116 1.84 14.24 4.55
N THR A 117 2.42 15.43 4.72
CA THR A 117 2.71 16.02 6.02
C THR A 117 1.71 17.14 6.26
N LEU A 118 1.00 17.07 7.39
CA LEU A 118 0.03 18.08 7.81
C LEU A 118 0.73 19.23 8.54
N LYS A 119 0.07 20.37 8.62
CA LYS A 119 0.58 21.56 9.31
C LYS A 119 0.45 21.47 10.83
#